data_AF-A0A9W3CYH8-F1
#
_entry.id   AF-A0A9W3CYH8-F1
#
_cell.length_a   1.000
_cell.length_b   1.000
_cell.length_c   1.000
_cell.angle_alpha   90.00
_cell.angle_beta   90.00
_cell.angle_gamma   90.00
#
_symmetry.space_group_name_H-M   'P 1'
#
loop_
_entity.id
_entity.type
_entity.pdbx_description
1 polymer ?
#
loop_
_entity_poly.entity_id
_entity_poly.type
_entity_poly.pdbx_seq_one_letter_code
_entity_poly.pdbx_strand_id
1 'polypeptide(L)'
;MIWSWLNKSEDLCGGPIVDLIGARFFYKGFEAEIDKSHDFKLPRDSDGHETHTSSTAAGSSVKDASFLGYAAGVARRMAPRTRSAIYKACWYFGYCMSSDVLAAMDKAIEDKVDVLSISFGLGVLNYDQDGIAIEALEAVERGIFVSVSAGNSGSRESTLMNVAPWITTVGAETVDSDFLATVLLGNGKAFAGYSSLFKRCRRVFTISQAPLVYALLGRNFTSKIVFVDMGGDVDAESGAFGVIYANT
;
A
#
# COMPACT_ATOMS: atom_id res chain seq x y z
N MET A 1 -8.64 2.04 -3.96
CA MET A 1 -9.48 3.26 -4.03
C MET A 1 -9.39 3.78 -5.45
N ILE A 2 -10.36 4.56 -5.91
CA ILE A 2 -10.36 5.18 -7.24
C ILE A 2 -9.86 6.61 -7.12
N TRP A 3 -8.85 6.97 -7.91
CA TRP A 3 -8.41 8.36 -8.06
C TRP A 3 -8.10 8.69 -9.51
N SER A 4 -8.06 9.99 -9.76
CA SER A 4 -8.52 10.63 -10.98
C SER A 4 -7.54 11.69 -11.44
N TRP A 5 -7.13 11.68 -12.70
CA TRP A 5 -6.37 12.77 -13.33
C TRP A 5 -7.26 13.89 -13.89
N LEU A 6 -6.76 15.14 -13.91
CA LEU A 6 -7.26 16.20 -14.79
C LEU A 6 -6.08 16.85 -15.53
N ASN A 7 -6.02 16.69 -16.85
CA ASN A 7 -4.90 17.11 -17.71
C ASN A 7 -5.13 18.47 -18.39
N LYS A 8 -6.13 19.26 -17.95
CA LYS A 8 -6.37 20.62 -18.46
C LYS A 8 -6.24 21.66 -17.35
N SER A 9 -5.08 22.31 -17.30
CA SER A 9 -5.01 23.72 -16.95
C SER A 9 -3.84 24.39 -17.65
N GLU A 10 -4.15 25.37 -18.49
CA GLU A 10 -3.23 26.47 -18.77
C GLU A 10 -3.04 27.24 -17.47
N ASP A 11 -1.83 27.25 -16.92
CA ASP A 11 -1.49 28.06 -15.74
C ASP A 11 -1.18 29.48 -16.21
N LEU A 12 -2.13 30.40 -15.99
CA LEU A 12 -1.92 31.84 -16.19
C LEU A 12 -1.39 32.57 -14.95
N CYS A 13 -1.33 31.96 -13.76
CA CYS A 13 -0.87 32.63 -12.54
C CYS A 13 -0.19 31.64 -11.58
N GLY A 14 1.14 31.72 -11.44
CA GLY A 14 1.98 30.83 -10.62
C GLY A 14 1.75 30.86 -9.09
N GLY A 15 0.55 30.45 -8.65
CA GLY A 15 0.25 30.11 -7.26
C GLY A 15 0.59 28.66 -6.89
N PRO A 16 0.56 28.28 -5.60
CA PRO A 16 0.80 26.91 -5.17
C PRO A 16 -0.23 25.97 -5.79
N ILE A 17 0.23 24.91 -6.45
CA ILE A 17 -0.61 23.89 -7.07
C ILE A 17 -1.40 23.19 -5.95
N VAL A 18 -2.72 23.25 -6.03
CA VAL A 18 -3.61 22.44 -5.19
C VAL A 18 -3.62 21.03 -5.79
N ASP A 19 -2.86 20.13 -5.17
CA ASP A 19 -2.71 18.75 -5.67
C ASP A 19 -3.96 17.87 -5.39
N LEU A 20 -4.84 18.27 -4.47
CA LEU A 20 -6.12 17.60 -4.17
C LEU A 20 -7.31 18.51 -4.50
N ILE A 21 -8.04 18.19 -5.56
CA ILE A 21 -9.11 19.04 -6.11
C ILE A 21 -10.53 18.54 -5.82
N GLY A 22 -10.66 17.31 -5.30
CA GLY A 22 -11.95 16.72 -4.97
C GLY A 22 -11.80 15.55 -4.01
N ALA A 23 -12.75 15.39 -3.10
CA ALA A 23 -12.78 14.27 -2.18
C ALA A 23 -14.24 13.86 -1.91
N ARG A 24 -14.56 12.61 -2.18
CA ARG A 24 -15.89 12.00 -2.06
C ARG A 24 -15.77 10.65 -1.37
N PHE A 25 -16.86 10.18 -0.78
CA PHE A 25 -16.94 8.84 -0.19
C PHE A 25 -18.27 8.17 -0.53
N PHE A 26 -18.25 6.85 -0.59
CA PHE A 26 -19.36 5.98 -0.97
C PHE A 26 -19.46 4.88 0.09
N TYR A 27 -20.51 4.96 0.90
CA TYR A 27 -20.66 4.20 2.15
C TYR A 27 -21.98 3.38 2.18
N LYS A 28 -22.82 3.50 1.16
CA LYS A 28 -24.19 2.99 1.23
C LYS A 28 -24.22 1.46 1.22
N GLY A 29 -23.34 0.83 0.43
CA GLY A 29 -23.16 -0.61 0.41
C GLY A 29 -22.66 -1.12 1.76
N PHE A 30 -21.59 -0.51 2.26
CA PHE A 30 -21.02 -0.87 3.56
C PHE A 30 -22.01 -0.69 4.71
N GLU A 31 -22.79 0.40 4.72
CA GLU A 31 -23.82 0.66 5.74
C GLU A 31 -24.96 -0.38 5.75
N ALA A 32 -25.25 -0.97 4.60
CA ALA A 32 -26.31 -1.95 4.47
C ALA A 32 -25.91 -3.33 5.03
N GLU A 33 -24.61 -3.64 5.02
CA GLU A 33 -24.11 -4.99 5.34
C GLU A 33 -23.31 -5.07 6.65
N ILE A 34 -22.65 -4.00 7.08
CA ILE A 34 -21.71 -4.00 8.21
C ILE A 34 -22.11 -2.96 9.27
N ASP A 35 -21.95 -3.33 10.55
CA ASP A 35 -22.25 -2.46 11.70
C ASP A 35 -21.44 -1.15 11.67
N LYS A 36 -22.12 -0.06 11.99
CA LYS A 36 -21.77 1.33 11.65
C LYS A 36 -20.73 1.95 12.58
N SER A 37 -20.23 1.20 13.56
CA SER A 37 -19.47 1.73 14.70
C SER A 37 -17.97 1.89 14.43
N HIS A 38 -17.47 1.44 13.27
CA HIS A 38 -16.05 1.27 13.04
C HIS A 38 -15.36 2.31 12.15
N ASP A 39 -16.08 3.25 11.53
CA ASP A 39 -15.46 4.18 10.58
C ASP A 39 -16.05 5.60 10.56
N PHE A 40 -15.25 6.56 10.12
CA PHE A 40 -15.69 7.94 9.94
C PHE A 40 -16.35 8.10 8.57
N LYS A 41 -17.62 8.52 8.52
CA LYS A 41 -18.36 8.84 7.27
C LYS A 41 -17.85 10.13 6.61
N LEU A 42 -16.56 10.13 6.26
CA LEU A 42 -15.81 11.23 5.68
C LEU A 42 -14.86 10.64 4.62
N PRO A 43 -14.43 11.44 3.63
CA PRO A 43 -13.43 11.01 2.65
C PRO A 43 -12.00 10.99 3.24
N ARG A 44 -11.89 10.88 4.58
CA ARG A 44 -10.63 10.82 5.29
C ARG A 44 -10.18 9.36 5.34
N ASP A 45 -8.92 9.15 4.99
CA ASP A 45 -8.23 7.87 5.14
C ASP A 45 -7.96 7.59 6.63
N SER A 46 -8.43 6.43 7.10
CA SER A 46 -8.24 5.90 8.46
C SER A 46 -7.29 4.70 8.49
N ASP A 47 -6.90 4.18 7.33
CA ASP A 47 -6.11 2.96 7.17
C ASP A 47 -4.65 3.28 6.77
N GLY A 48 -4.46 4.21 5.84
CA GLY A 48 -3.16 4.63 5.33
C GLY A 48 -2.88 4.12 3.90
N HIS A 49 -3.53 3.05 3.46
CA HIS A 49 -3.36 2.52 2.10
C HIS A 49 -3.69 3.56 1.03
N GLU A 50 -4.76 4.35 1.23
CA GLU A 50 -5.21 5.39 0.30
C GLU A 50 -4.20 6.54 0.21
N THR A 51 -3.70 7.01 1.35
CA THR A 51 -2.68 8.07 1.41
C THR A 51 -1.37 7.61 0.78
N HIS A 52 -0.97 6.35 0.99
CA HIS A 52 0.27 5.80 0.43
C HIS A 52 0.22 5.69 -1.11
N THR A 53 -0.85 5.14 -1.63
CA THR A 53 -1.06 4.93 -3.07
C THR A 53 -1.27 6.25 -3.83
N SER A 54 -2.09 7.15 -3.29
CA SER A 54 -2.32 8.48 -3.89
C SER A 54 -1.06 9.34 -3.90
N SER A 55 -0.26 9.33 -2.82
CA SER A 55 1.01 10.08 -2.78
C SER A 55 2.08 9.51 -3.73
N THR A 56 2.10 8.19 -3.94
CA THR A 56 2.96 7.54 -4.94
C THR A 56 2.62 8.01 -6.36
N ALA A 57 1.33 8.02 -6.70
CA ALA A 57 0.87 8.41 -8.03
C ALA A 57 1.01 9.92 -8.29
N ALA A 58 0.55 10.76 -7.34
CA ALA A 58 0.27 12.17 -7.56
C ALA A 58 0.62 13.10 -6.37
N GLY A 59 1.38 12.62 -5.39
CA GLY A 59 1.82 13.41 -4.24
C GLY A 59 2.73 14.61 -4.54
N SER A 60 2.57 15.67 -3.74
CA SER A 60 3.47 16.82 -3.71
C SER A 60 4.91 16.42 -3.40
N SER A 61 5.87 17.24 -3.82
CA SER A 61 7.27 17.01 -3.44
C SER A 61 7.50 17.35 -1.96
N VAL A 62 7.96 16.38 -1.20
CA VAL A 62 8.30 16.52 0.23
C VAL A 62 9.79 16.29 0.40
N LYS A 63 10.49 17.34 0.82
CA LYS A 63 11.93 17.27 1.16
C LYS A 63 12.10 16.58 2.51
N ASP A 64 13.26 15.93 2.69
CA ASP A 64 13.64 15.23 3.92
C ASP A 64 12.63 14.14 4.34
N ALA A 65 11.93 13.56 3.36
CA ALA A 65 11.05 12.43 3.57
C ALA A 65 11.90 11.20 3.89
N SER A 66 11.48 10.45 4.90
CA SER A 66 12.10 9.19 5.27
C SER A 66 11.13 8.36 6.10
N PHE A 67 11.31 7.05 6.07
CA PHE A 67 10.63 6.16 7.00
C PHE A 67 11.59 5.82 8.15
N LEU A 68 11.46 6.53 9.27
CA LEU A 68 12.37 6.42 10.43
C LEU A 68 13.87 6.61 10.07
N GLY A 69 14.17 7.39 9.03
CA GLY A 69 15.54 7.61 8.53
C GLY A 69 15.95 6.72 7.35
N TYR A 70 15.19 5.66 7.05
CA TYR A 70 15.36 4.86 5.84
C TYR A 70 14.77 5.55 4.62
N ALA A 71 15.32 5.24 3.44
CA ALA A 71 14.94 5.84 2.15
C ALA A 71 14.89 7.38 2.21
N ALA A 72 15.86 7.98 2.91
CA ALA A 72 15.91 9.43 3.09
C ALA A 72 16.13 10.15 1.76
N GLY A 73 15.27 11.11 1.44
CA GLY A 73 15.38 11.87 0.21
C GLY A 73 14.20 12.80 -0.02
N VAL A 74 13.90 13.04 -1.30
CA VAL A 74 12.73 13.81 -1.73
C VAL A 74 11.67 12.83 -2.21
N ALA A 75 10.60 12.66 -1.44
CA ALA A 75 9.42 11.93 -1.91
C ALA A 75 8.67 12.81 -2.92
N ARG A 76 8.28 12.23 -4.05
CA ARG A 76 7.54 12.93 -5.11
C ARG A 76 6.74 11.95 -5.95
N ARG A 77 5.65 12.43 -6.54
CA ARG A 77 4.86 11.73 -7.55
C ARG A 77 5.63 11.24 -8.76
N MET A 78 5.08 10.19 -9.38
CA MET A 78 5.47 9.72 -10.71
C MET A 78 5.22 10.76 -11.79
N ALA A 79 4.12 11.50 -11.71
CA ALA A 79 3.69 12.41 -12.76
C ALA A 79 3.71 13.89 -12.31
N PRO A 80 4.69 14.69 -12.76
CA PRO A 80 4.73 16.11 -12.45
C PRO A 80 3.47 16.82 -12.97
N ARG A 81 2.86 17.67 -12.13
CA ARG A 81 1.66 18.51 -12.39
C ARG A 81 0.30 17.82 -12.45
N THR A 82 0.16 16.63 -11.86
CA THR A 82 -1.16 16.02 -11.66
C THR A 82 -1.99 16.72 -10.59
N ARG A 83 -3.30 16.68 -10.79
CA ARG A 83 -4.29 16.93 -9.73
C ARG A 83 -4.96 15.61 -9.39
N SER A 84 -5.27 15.41 -8.12
CA SER A 84 -5.92 14.21 -7.60
C SER A 84 -7.35 14.53 -7.19
N ALA A 85 -8.29 13.66 -7.54
CA ALA A 85 -9.57 13.57 -6.86
C ALA A 85 -9.71 12.18 -6.22
N ILE A 86 -10.28 12.14 -5.02
CA ILE A 86 -10.35 10.98 -4.15
C ILE A 86 -11.77 10.46 -4.08
N TYR A 87 -11.97 9.17 -4.36
CA TYR A 87 -13.26 8.49 -4.30
C TYR A 87 -13.13 7.28 -3.36
N LYS A 88 -13.44 7.50 -2.07
CA LYS A 88 -13.35 6.49 -1.01
C LYS A 88 -14.52 5.50 -1.11
N ALA A 89 -14.21 4.24 -1.37
CA ALA A 89 -15.19 3.14 -1.50
C ALA A 89 -14.82 1.91 -0.65
N CYS A 90 -13.70 1.98 0.08
CA CYS A 90 -13.24 0.95 0.99
C CYS A 90 -13.27 1.50 2.41
N TRP A 91 -13.55 0.60 3.35
CA TRP A 91 -13.83 0.93 4.73
C TRP A 91 -13.07 -0.01 5.66
N TYR A 92 -13.36 0.07 6.95
CA TYR A 92 -12.79 -0.73 8.04
C TYR A 92 -12.43 -2.17 7.61
N PHE A 93 -11.24 -2.64 7.99
CA PHE A 93 -10.65 -3.93 7.57
C PHE A 93 -10.43 -4.10 6.05
N GLY A 94 -10.47 -3.02 5.27
CA GLY A 94 -10.26 -3.07 3.82
C GLY A 94 -11.48 -3.60 3.05
N TYR A 95 -12.67 -3.62 3.66
CA TYR A 95 -13.88 -4.02 2.96
C TYR A 95 -14.26 -2.98 1.90
N CYS A 96 -14.27 -3.41 0.64
CA CYS A 96 -14.70 -2.61 -0.50
C CYS A 96 -15.98 -3.24 -1.07
N MET A 97 -17.14 -2.68 -0.74
CA MET A 97 -18.40 -3.22 -1.26
C MET A 97 -18.51 -2.93 -2.75
N SER A 98 -18.85 -3.94 -3.55
CA SER A 98 -18.96 -3.79 -5.01
C SER A 98 -19.86 -2.61 -5.41
N SER A 99 -20.97 -2.41 -4.70
CA SER A 99 -21.89 -1.28 -4.92
C SER A 99 -21.28 0.10 -4.63
N ASP A 100 -20.47 0.22 -3.59
CA ASP A 100 -19.76 1.48 -3.28
C ASP A 100 -18.61 1.73 -4.26
N VAL A 101 -17.94 0.67 -4.74
CA VAL A 101 -16.89 0.74 -5.76
C VAL A 101 -17.47 1.19 -7.10
N LEU A 102 -18.59 0.58 -7.54
CA LEU A 102 -19.30 0.98 -8.75
C LEU A 102 -19.73 2.45 -8.68
N ALA A 103 -20.37 2.86 -7.58
CA ALA A 103 -20.80 4.25 -7.41
C ALA A 103 -19.62 5.24 -7.41
N ALA A 104 -18.47 4.83 -6.88
CA ALA A 104 -17.25 5.63 -6.91
C ALA A 104 -16.66 5.76 -8.33
N MET A 105 -16.68 4.68 -9.11
CA MET A 105 -16.20 4.67 -10.49
C MET A 105 -17.12 5.49 -11.39
N ASP A 106 -18.44 5.26 -11.34
CA ASP A 106 -19.45 6.04 -12.06
C ASP A 106 -19.27 7.55 -11.79
N LYS A 107 -19.10 7.92 -10.51
CA LYS A 107 -18.91 9.33 -10.17
C LYS A 107 -17.58 9.90 -10.69
N ALA A 108 -16.52 9.10 -10.73
CA ALA A 108 -15.25 9.51 -11.33
C ALA A 108 -15.38 9.67 -12.85
N ILE A 109 -16.13 8.79 -13.52
CA ILE A 109 -16.44 8.90 -14.94
C ILE A 109 -17.24 10.18 -15.23
N GLU A 110 -18.27 10.46 -14.42
CA GLU A 110 -19.10 11.67 -14.51
C GLU A 110 -18.27 12.95 -14.31
N ASP A 111 -17.34 12.92 -13.35
CA ASP A 111 -16.41 14.02 -13.07
C ASP A 111 -15.31 14.16 -14.16
N LYS A 112 -15.30 13.30 -15.19
CA LYS A 112 -14.45 13.35 -16.42
C LYS A 112 -12.96 13.30 -16.14
N VAL A 113 -12.57 12.32 -15.37
CA VAL A 113 -11.19 12.13 -14.94
C VAL A 113 -10.40 11.44 -16.05
N ASP A 114 -9.10 11.71 -16.21
CA ASP A 114 -8.35 11.13 -17.35
C ASP A 114 -7.81 9.72 -17.06
N VAL A 115 -7.61 9.39 -15.78
CA VAL A 115 -7.03 8.12 -15.33
C VAL A 115 -7.74 7.67 -14.07
N LEU A 116 -8.20 6.43 -14.02
CA LEU A 116 -8.57 5.72 -12.79
C LEU A 116 -7.38 4.87 -12.36
N SER A 117 -6.92 5.03 -11.13
CA SER A 117 -5.98 4.08 -10.53
C SER A 117 -6.60 3.43 -9.30
N ILE A 118 -6.62 2.09 -9.30
CA ILE A 118 -7.38 1.24 -8.37
C ILE A 118 -6.49 0.15 -7.79
N SER A 119 -5.99 0.36 -6.58
CA SER A 119 -5.09 -0.59 -5.90
C SER A 119 -5.84 -1.61 -5.02
N PHE A 120 -6.86 -2.26 -5.56
CA PHE A 120 -7.52 -3.42 -4.95
C PHE A 120 -8.19 -4.29 -6.02
N GLY A 121 -8.75 -5.43 -5.63
CA GLY A 121 -9.64 -6.25 -6.47
C GLY A 121 -10.82 -6.76 -5.64
N LEU A 122 -11.90 -7.16 -6.32
CA LEU A 122 -13.11 -7.72 -5.66
C LEU A 122 -13.08 -9.26 -5.56
N GLY A 123 -11.98 -9.88 -5.96
CA GLY A 123 -11.81 -11.33 -6.01
C GLY A 123 -11.43 -11.83 -7.41
N VAL A 124 -11.38 -13.15 -7.56
CA VAL A 124 -11.25 -13.81 -8.88
C VAL A 124 -12.66 -14.08 -9.39
N LEU A 125 -13.15 -13.18 -10.25
CA LEU A 125 -14.53 -13.16 -10.74
C LEU A 125 -14.56 -13.19 -12.27
N ASN A 126 -15.67 -13.67 -12.84
CA ASN A 126 -15.94 -13.49 -14.27
C ASN A 126 -16.27 -12.02 -14.57
N TYR A 127 -16.08 -11.60 -15.83
CA TYR A 127 -16.23 -10.19 -16.22
C TYR A 127 -17.64 -9.63 -15.98
N ASP A 128 -18.67 -10.45 -16.11
CA ASP A 128 -20.08 -10.11 -15.89
C ASP A 128 -20.46 -10.02 -14.39
N GLN A 129 -19.56 -10.42 -13.51
CA GLN A 129 -19.72 -10.42 -12.05
C GLN A 129 -18.73 -9.48 -11.35
N ASP A 130 -17.69 -9.03 -12.06
CA ASP A 130 -16.69 -8.11 -11.56
C ASP A 130 -17.11 -6.66 -11.81
N GLY A 131 -17.55 -5.98 -10.75
CA GLY A 131 -17.95 -4.58 -10.83
C GLY A 131 -16.82 -3.66 -11.33
N ILE A 132 -15.55 -3.97 -11.04
CA ILE A 132 -14.42 -3.20 -11.58
C ILE A 132 -14.34 -3.40 -13.09
N ALA A 133 -14.49 -4.63 -13.58
CA ALA A 133 -14.42 -4.92 -15.01
C ALA A 133 -15.55 -4.22 -15.77
N ILE A 134 -16.79 -4.30 -15.27
CA ILE A 134 -17.96 -3.68 -15.90
C ILE A 134 -17.77 -2.17 -16.02
N GLU A 135 -17.48 -1.49 -14.90
CA GLU A 135 -17.41 -0.03 -14.92
C GLU A 135 -16.13 0.48 -15.61
N ALA A 136 -15.05 -0.30 -15.60
CA ALA A 136 -13.85 0.03 -16.35
C ALA A 136 -14.09 -0.01 -17.87
N LEU A 137 -15.02 -0.84 -18.36
CA LEU A 137 -15.37 -0.85 -19.78
C LEU A 137 -15.96 0.51 -20.17
N GLU A 138 -16.91 1.02 -19.40
CA GLU A 138 -17.50 2.34 -19.61
C GLU A 138 -16.46 3.47 -19.50
N ALA A 139 -15.56 3.40 -18.51
CA ALA A 139 -14.48 4.37 -18.36
C ALA A 139 -13.61 4.42 -19.62
N VAL A 140 -13.20 3.26 -20.14
CA VAL A 140 -12.35 3.16 -21.35
C VAL A 140 -13.09 3.64 -22.59
N GLU A 141 -14.38 3.33 -22.75
CA GLU A 141 -15.22 3.84 -23.84
C GLU A 141 -15.30 5.38 -23.84
N ARG A 142 -15.19 6.00 -22.66
CA ARG A 142 -15.16 7.46 -22.48
C ARG A 142 -13.74 8.05 -22.53
N GLY A 143 -12.74 7.24 -22.88
CA GLY A 143 -11.35 7.67 -23.04
C GLY A 143 -10.56 7.79 -21.74
N ILE A 144 -11.04 7.19 -20.65
CA ILE A 144 -10.40 7.20 -19.34
C ILE A 144 -9.50 5.97 -19.22
N PHE A 145 -8.21 6.18 -18.91
CA PHE A 145 -7.27 5.08 -18.72
C PHE A 145 -7.46 4.41 -17.36
N VAL A 146 -7.52 3.09 -17.29
CA VAL A 146 -7.76 2.35 -16.03
C VAL A 146 -6.55 1.50 -15.67
N SER A 147 -5.91 1.79 -14.54
CA SER A 147 -4.82 1.02 -13.95
C SER A 147 -5.27 0.34 -12.67
N VAL A 148 -5.05 -0.97 -12.57
CA VAL A 148 -5.49 -1.78 -11.43
C VAL A 148 -4.41 -2.75 -10.98
N SER A 149 -4.34 -3.09 -9.70
CA SER A 149 -3.36 -4.05 -9.17
C SER A 149 -3.72 -5.50 -9.52
N ALA A 150 -2.73 -6.36 -9.79
CA ALA A 150 -2.93 -7.80 -10.06
C ALA A 150 -3.36 -8.63 -8.83
N GLY A 151 -3.19 -8.08 -7.62
CA GLY A 151 -3.41 -8.78 -6.36
C GLY A 151 -2.13 -9.40 -5.77
N ASN A 152 -2.21 -9.79 -4.49
CA ASN A 152 -1.06 -10.26 -3.70
C ASN A 152 -1.11 -11.76 -3.37
N SER A 153 -2.00 -12.52 -4.02
CA SER A 153 -2.26 -13.94 -3.73
C SER A 153 -1.33 -14.92 -4.45
N GLY A 154 -0.25 -14.43 -5.05
CA GLY A 154 0.77 -15.26 -5.69
C GLY A 154 1.49 -16.19 -4.69
N SER A 155 2.40 -17.05 -5.13
CA SER A 155 3.00 -17.19 -6.47
C SER A 155 2.42 -18.34 -7.31
N ARG A 156 1.32 -18.96 -6.85
CA ARG A 156 0.69 -20.06 -7.59
C ARG A 156 0.08 -19.55 -8.90
N GLU A 157 -0.09 -20.45 -9.85
CA GLU A 157 -0.81 -20.15 -11.10
C GLU A 157 -2.26 -19.75 -10.81
N SER A 158 -2.84 -18.96 -11.70
CA SER A 158 -4.27 -18.58 -11.67
C SER A 158 -4.74 -17.84 -10.41
N THR A 159 -3.87 -17.00 -9.84
CA THR A 159 -4.20 -16.17 -8.66
C THR A 159 -4.42 -14.69 -8.99
N LEU A 160 -4.29 -14.28 -10.25
CA LEU A 160 -4.48 -12.88 -10.66
C LEU A 160 -5.96 -12.50 -10.52
N MET A 161 -6.19 -11.31 -9.99
CA MET A 161 -7.47 -10.61 -10.06
C MET A 161 -7.40 -9.52 -11.12
N ASN A 162 -8.54 -8.91 -11.45
CA ASN A 162 -8.62 -7.80 -12.40
C ASN A 162 -8.01 -8.16 -13.77
N VAL A 163 -8.58 -9.14 -14.47
CA VAL A 163 -8.01 -9.71 -15.71
C VAL A 163 -8.77 -9.34 -16.98
N ALA A 164 -9.61 -8.29 -16.92
CA ALA A 164 -10.34 -7.81 -18.08
C ALA A 164 -9.37 -7.20 -19.11
N PRO A 165 -9.58 -7.40 -20.42
CA PRO A 165 -8.62 -7.00 -21.44
C PRO A 165 -8.54 -5.47 -21.67
N TRP A 166 -9.52 -4.71 -21.19
CA TRP A 166 -9.56 -3.24 -21.31
C TRP A 166 -8.90 -2.51 -20.14
N ILE A 167 -8.48 -3.21 -19.09
CA ILE A 167 -7.77 -2.62 -17.94
C ILE A 167 -6.28 -2.91 -17.99
N THR A 168 -5.47 -1.99 -17.44
CA THR A 168 -4.03 -2.22 -17.27
C THR A 168 -3.78 -2.83 -15.90
N THR A 169 -3.59 -4.15 -15.87
CA THR A 169 -3.29 -4.92 -14.67
C THR A 169 -1.81 -4.86 -14.35
N VAL A 170 -1.47 -4.40 -13.14
CA VAL A 170 -0.09 -4.10 -12.72
C VAL A 170 0.39 -5.12 -11.69
N GLY A 171 1.45 -5.85 -12.03
CA GLY A 171 2.20 -6.69 -11.10
C GLY A 171 3.22 -5.90 -10.27
N ALA A 172 3.71 -6.49 -9.19
CA ALA A 172 4.75 -5.90 -8.35
C ALA A 172 6.12 -6.53 -8.61
N GLU A 173 7.15 -5.69 -8.63
CA GLU A 173 8.56 -6.11 -8.75
C GLU A 173 9.40 -5.39 -7.68
N THR A 174 10.54 -5.98 -7.33
CA THR A 174 11.56 -5.35 -6.50
C THR A 174 12.31 -4.26 -7.24
N VAL A 175 12.70 -3.21 -6.53
CA VAL A 175 13.63 -2.19 -7.02
C VAL A 175 15.04 -2.43 -6.47
N ASP A 176 16.04 -1.73 -7.00
CA ASP A 176 17.46 -1.82 -6.64
C ASP A 176 17.83 -1.25 -5.26
N SER A 177 16.84 -0.96 -4.41
CA SER A 177 17.01 -0.32 -3.10
C SER A 177 16.69 -1.28 -1.98
N ASP A 178 17.72 -1.74 -1.28
CA ASP A 178 17.61 -2.66 -0.15
C ASP A 178 17.82 -1.99 1.21
N PHE A 179 17.05 -2.43 2.21
CA PHE A 179 17.25 -2.05 3.61
C PHE A 179 18.20 -3.04 4.30
N LEU A 180 19.49 -2.82 4.08
CA LEU A 180 20.55 -3.68 4.60
C LEU A 180 20.67 -3.59 6.13
N ALA A 181 20.89 -4.74 6.76
CA ALA A 181 21.27 -4.87 8.15
C ALA A 181 22.40 -5.89 8.29
N THR A 182 23.46 -5.53 9.02
CA THR A 182 24.59 -6.41 9.27
C THR A 182 24.52 -6.97 10.68
N VAL A 183 24.57 -8.30 10.80
CA VAL A 183 24.69 -9.00 12.08
C VAL A 183 26.16 -9.32 12.32
N LEU A 184 26.72 -8.81 13.42
CA LEU A 184 28.04 -9.17 13.91
C LEU A 184 27.91 -10.17 15.06
N LEU A 185 28.42 -11.38 14.88
CA LEU A 185 28.41 -12.42 15.90
C LEU A 185 29.57 -12.24 16.89
N GLY A 186 29.43 -12.84 18.08
CA GLY A 186 30.48 -12.82 19.12
C GLY A 186 31.80 -13.46 18.71
N ASN A 187 31.82 -14.28 17.65
CA ASN A 187 33.04 -14.86 17.07
C ASN A 187 33.71 -13.96 16.01
N GLY A 188 33.23 -12.72 15.83
CA GLY A 188 33.75 -11.76 14.85
C GLY A 188 33.26 -11.96 13.41
N LYS A 189 32.45 -12.99 13.13
CA LYS A 189 31.84 -13.16 11.79
C LYS A 189 30.72 -12.14 11.59
N ALA A 190 30.71 -11.50 10.43
CA ALA A 190 29.68 -10.56 10.00
C ALA A 190 28.85 -11.17 8.86
N PHE A 191 27.53 -11.01 8.94
CA PHE A 191 26.59 -11.46 7.92
C PHE A 191 25.74 -10.27 7.48
N ALA A 192 25.70 -10.02 6.18
CA ALA A 192 24.76 -9.07 5.60
C ALA A 192 23.40 -9.75 5.42
N GLY A 193 22.34 -9.05 5.82
CA GLY A 193 20.96 -9.45 5.59
C GLY A 193 20.08 -8.23 5.38
N TYR A 194 18.77 -8.43 5.46
CA TYR A 194 17.76 -7.39 5.34
C TYR A 194 17.01 -7.26 6.66
N SER A 195 16.53 -6.05 6.96
CA SER A 195 15.76 -5.80 8.18
C SER A 195 14.41 -5.17 7.86
N SER A 196 13.37 -5.73 8.46
CA SER A 196 12.03 -5.15 8.56
C SER A 196 11.81 -4.43 9.90
N LEU A 197 12.82 -4.34 10.78
CA LEU A 197 12.68 -3.76 12.11
C LEU A 197 12.70 -2.23 12.07
N PHE A 198 11.50 -1.66 12.18
CA PHE A 198 11.21 -0.25 12.29
C PHE A 198 10.83 0.10 13.74
N LYS A 199 11.84 0.26 14.62
CA LYS A 199 11.62 0.93 15.92
C LYS A 199 12.00 2.41 15.83
N ARG A 200 11.21 3.21 16.54
CA ARG A 200 11.01 4.67 16.53
C ARG A 200 12.24 5.53 16.88
N CYS A 201 13.45 5.19 16.44
CA CYS A 201 14.65 5.95 16.80
C CYS A 201 15.62 6.18 15.63
N ARG A 202 15.95 7.46 15.46
CA ARG A 202 16.76 8.12 14.42
C ARG A 202 18.26 7.73 14.39
N ARG A 203 18.64 6.62 15.02
CA ARG A 203 20.04 6.17 15.11
C ARG A 203 20.11 4.68 14.83
N VAL A 204 21.09 4.31 14.01
CA VAL A 204 21.58 2.94 13.83
C VAL A 204 21.56 2.26 15.20
N PHE A 205 20.65 1.32 15.38
CA PHE A 205 20.51 0.59 16.62
C PHE A 205 21.63 -0.45 16.65
N THR A 206 22.71 -0.17 17.35
CA THR A 206 23.60 -1.25 17.78
C THR A 206 22.84 -1.97 18.89
N ILE A 207 22.23 -3.11 18.56
CA ILE A 207 21.80 -4.03 19.62
C ILE A 207 23.07 -4.36 20.40
N SER A 208 23.08 -4.00 21.69
CA SER A 208 24.16 -4.37 22.61
C SER A 208 24.37 -5.87 22.56
N GLN A 209 25.61 -6.35 22.68
CA GLN A 209 25.93 -7.78 22.73
C GLN A 209 24.93 -8.51 23.64
N ALA A 210 24.11 -9.37 23.05
CA ALA A 210 23.09 -10.14 23.75
C ALA A 210 23.28 -11.63 23.44
N PRO A 211 22.88 -12.54 24.36
CA PRO A 211 22.93 -13.96 24.09
C PRO A 211 22.08 -14.32 22.87
N LEU A 212 22.67 -15.05 21.92
CA LEU A 212 21.98 -15.63 20.78
C LEU A 212 21.43 -17.00 21.17
N VAL A 213 20.13 -17.22 20.98
CA VAL A 213 19.47 -18.50 21.26
C VAL A 213 18.68 -18.98 20.05
N TYR A 214 18.63 -20.29 19.86
CA TYR A 214 17.81 -20.90 18.82
C TYR A 214 16.37 -21.10 19.31
N ALA A 215 15.38 -20.75 18.49
CA ALA A 215 13.97 -20.71 18.90
C ALA A 215 13.43 -22.04 19.45
N LEU A 216 13.91 -23.19 18.96
CA LEU A 216 13.48 -24.51 19.48
C LEU A 216 13.97 -24.80 20.92
N LEU A 217 14.88 -23.99 21.47
CA LEU A 217 15.55 -24.26 22.74
C LEU A 217 15.00 -23.45 23.94
N GLY A 218 13.86 -22.75 23.80
CA GLY A 218 13.28 -22.01 24.94
C GLY A 218 11.89 -21.42 24.71
N ARG A 219 11.20 -21.09 25.81
CA ARG A 219 9.91 -20.35 25.81
C ARG A 219 10.03 -18.93 26.38
N ASN A 220 11.21 -18.55 26.89
CA ASN A 220 11.47 -17.23 27.45
C ASN A 220 12.70 -16.60 26.78
N PHE A 221 12.45 -15.60 25.95
CA PHE A 221 13.44 -14.90 25.14
C PHE A 221 13.81 -13.52 25.70
N THR A 222 13.40 -13.23 26.94
CA THR A 222 13.70 -11.95 27.62
C THR A 222 15.19 -11.64 27.55
N SER A 223 15.53 -10.47 27.01
CA SER A 223 16.90 -9.96 26.86
C SER A 223 17.84 -10.78 25.97
N LYS A 224 17.29 -11.59 25.06
CA LYS A 224 18.06 -12.44 24.12
C LYS A 224 17.76 -12.04 22.66
N ILE A 225 18.67 -12.40 21.76
CA ILE A 225 18.42 -12.41 20.32
C ILE A 225 18.03 -13.83 19.94
N VAL A 226 16.91 -13.98 19.22
CA VAL A 226 16.38 -15.29 18.83
C VAL A 226 16.72 -15.57 17.37
N PHE A 227 17.27 -16.74 17.09
CA PHE A 227 17.48 -17.25 15.74
C PHE A 227 16.36 -18.22 15.38
N VAL A 228 15.77 -18.03 14.20
CA VAL A 228 14.58 -18.76 13.71
C VAL A 228 14.82 -19.17 12.26
N ASP A 229 14.42 -20.39 11.91
CA ASP A 229 14.36 -20.81 10.51
C ASP A 229 13.32 -19.98 9.75
N MET A 230 13.55 -19.75 8.46
CA MET A 230 12.59 -19.08 7.58
C MET A 230 11.23 -19.80 7.60
N GLY A 231 10.15 -19.04 7.85
CA GLY A 231 8.79 -19.58 8.00
C GLY A 231 8.39 -19.94 9.42
N GLY A 232 9.30 -19.89 10.39
CA GLY A 232 8.96 -19.90 11.81
C GLY A 232 8.43 -18.54 12.27
N ASP A 233 7.69 -18.52 13.38
CA ASP A 233 7.16 -17.29 13.99
C ASP A 233 7.65 -17.15 15.43
N VAL A 234 7.92 -15.90 15.83
CA VAL A 234 8.29 -15.54 17.20
C VAL A 234 7.44 -14.35 17.58
N ASP A 235 6.56 -14.57 18.56
CA ASP A 235 5.63 -13.54 19.05
C ASP A 235 6.41 -12.26 19.42
N ALA A 236 5.89 -11.12 18.97
CA ALA A 236 6.41 -9.80 19.33
C ALA A 236 6.39 -9.56 20.85
N GLU A 237 5.55 -10.30 21.58
CA GLU A 237 5.40 -10.26 23.04
C GLU A 237 6.38 -11.19 23.79
N SER A 238 7.23 -11.92 23.07
CA SER A 238 8.17 -12.89 23.66
C SER A 238 9.31 -12.29 24.51
N GLY A 239 9.40 -10.95 24.58
CA GLY A 239 10.43 -10.22 25.31
C GLY A 239 11.82 -10.24 24.65
N ALA A 240 11.92 -10.76 23.43
CA ALA A 240 13.16 -10.78 22.64
C ALA A 240 13.65 -9.36 22.32
N PHE A 241 14.97 -9.16 22.34
CA PHE A 241 15.59 -7.91 21.89
C PHE A 241 15.63 -7.78 20.37
N GLY A 242 15.67 -8.91 19.66
CA GLY A 242 15.65 -8.99 18.21
C GLY A 242 15.49 -10.43 17.75
N VAL A 243 15.07 -10.60 16.50
CA VAL A 243 14.89 -11.91 15.87
C VAL A 243 15.70 -11.92 14.57
N ILE A 244 16.43 -13.01 14.33
CA ILE A 244 17.17 -13.26 13.10
C ILE A 244 16.48 -14.43 12.41
N TYR A 245 15.93 -14.18 11.23
CA TYR A 245 15.40 -15.20 10.35
C TYR A 245 16.46 -15.56 9.31
N ALA A 246 16.77 -16.85 9.18
CA ALA A 246 17.67 -17.33 8.14
C ALA A 246 17.27 -18.73 7.70
N ASN A 247 17.55 -19.06 6.44
CA ASN A 247 17.45 -20.43 5.96
C ASN A 247 18.74 -21.15 6.35
N THR A 248 18.61 -22.31 7.01
CA THR A 248 19.75 -23.18 7.35
C THR A 248 20.15 -24.08 6.20
#